data_AF-A0A0D2CWL0-F1
#
_entry.id   AF-A0A0D2CWL0-F1
#
_cell.length_a   1.000
_cell.length_b   1.000
_cell.length_c   1.000
_cell.angle_alpha   90.00
_cell.angle_beta   90.00
_cell.angle_gamma   90.00
#
_symmetry.space_group_name_H-M   'P 1'
#
loop_
_entity.id
_entity.type
_entity.pdbx_description
1 polymer ?
#
loop_
_entity_poly.entity_id
_entity_poly.type
_entity_poly.pdbx_seq_one_letter_code
_entity_poly.pdbx_strand_id
1 'polypeptide(L)'
;MSDPFWYTFPSPLEGYQGLPPLPEELNEDGKSFKNPQTGSLSESYQKFTSGISNDRRGGFDVHIYYHLNSDEQKEYARALWERIRREFPELRIYRFWDRPVGPHTMAMFEVNIFTPAQFGAFIPWLIINRGPLSALVHPNHDDGDALRDHSQRATWLGERVPLDLGMLKKFVDKRTSERVNGKTG
;
A
#
# COMPACT_ATOMS: atom_id res chain seq x y z
N MET A 1 13.86 -3.73 -7.75
CA MET A 1 13.28 -2.45 -7.27
C MET A 1 13.43 -1.43 -8.38
N SER A 2 12.52 -0.47 -8.51
CA SER A 2 12.79 0.73 -9.30
C SER A 2 14.01 1.43 -8.71
N ASP A 3 14.86 2.00 -9.56
CA ASP A 3 16.06 2.71 -9.09
C ASP A 3 15.64 3.91 -8.22
N PRO A 4 16.12 4.02 -6.96
CA PRO A 4 15.80 5.17 -6.11
C PRO A 4 16.23 6.51 -6.73
N PHE A 5 17.22 6.54 -7.63
CA PHE A 5 17.66 7.75 -8.34
C PHE A 5 16.63 8.29 -9.33
N TRP A 6 15.55 7.55 -9.63
CA TRP A 6 14.48 8.04 -10.49
C TRP A 6 13.48 8.96 -9.78
N TYR A 7 13.57 9.08 -8.45
CA TYR A 7 12.60 9.80 -7.65
C TYR A 7 13.26 10.83 -6.76
N THR A 8 12.60 11.98 -6.63
CA THR A 8 12.91 12.95 -5.58
C THR A 8 12.16 12.61 -4.31
N PHE A 9 12.79 12.95 -3.18
CA PHE A 9 12.24 12.78 -1.85
C PHE A 9 12.26 14.15 -1.17
N PRO A 10 11.08 14.76 -0.95
CA PRO A 10 11.02 15.97 -0.14
C PRO A 10 11.51 15.69 1.27
N SER A 11 11.95 16.74 1.97
CA SER A 11 12.35 16.62 3.36
C SER A 11 11.16 16.17 4.21
N PRO A 12 11.31 15.15 5.08
CA PRO A 12 10.28 14.80 6.07
C PRO A 12 9.94 15.94 7.05
N LEU A 13 10.79 16.97 7.12
CA LEU A 13 10.58 18.18 7.92
C LEU A 13 9.90 19.31 7.14
N GLU A 14 9.45 19.05 5.91
CA GLU A 14 8.66 20.03 5.16
C GLU A 14 7.38 20.40 5.93
N GLY A 15 7.17 21.71 6.13
CA GLY A 15 6.08 22.24 6.97
C GLY A 15 6.46 22.47 8.44
N TYR A 16 7.65 22.01 8.88
CA TYR A 16 8.14 22.14 10.25
C TYR A 16 9.38 23.05 10.36
N GLN A 17 9.74 23.76 9.30
CA GLN A 17 10.91 24.64 9.30
C GLN A 17 10.74 25.81 10.27
N GLY A 18 11.82 26.14 10.99
CA GLY A 18 11.87 27.29 11.90
C GLY A 18 11.16 27.07 13.25
N LEU A 19 10.68 25.87 13.54
CA LEU A 19 10.15 25.54 14.86
C LEU A 19 11.28 25.42 15.90
N PRO A 20 10.98 25.67 17.20
CA PRO A 20 11.94 25.44 18.28
C PRO A 20 12.44 23.98 18.29
N PRO A 21 13.67 23.72 18.77
CA PRO A 21 14.16 22.36 18.94
C PRO A 21 13.27 21.55 19.90
N LEU A 22 13.12 20.27 19.61
CA LEU A 22 12.42 19.34 20.50
C LEU A 22 13.24 19.08 21.76
N PRO A 23 12.59 18.81 22.92
CA PRO A 23 13.29 18.47 24.14
C PRO A 23 13.95 17.07 24.06
N GLU A 24 15.05 16.88 24.78
CA GLU A 24 15.75 15.60 24.88
C GLU A 24 15.37 14.77 26.13
N GLU A 25 14.39 15.25 26.90
CA GLU A 25 13.94 14.57 28.11
C GLU A 25 13.23 13.25 27.77
N LEU A 26 13.52 12.20 28.53
CA LEU A 26 12.92 10.87 28.37
C LEU A 26 11.70 10.68 29.28
N ASN A 27 10.79 9.80 28.86
CA ASN A 27 9.70 9.29 29.68
C ASN A 27 10.22 8.32 30.76
N GLU A 28 9.33 7.90 31.66
CA GLU A 28 9.65 6.99 32.78
C GLU A 28 10.23 5.63 32.34
N ASP A 29 9.94 5.20 31.11
CA ASP A 29 10.53 3.99 30.54
C ASP A 29 12.05 4.11 30.25
N GLY A 30 12.61 5.32 30.36
CA GLY A 30 14.02 5.63 30.10
C GLY A 30 14.45 5.45 28.64
N LYS A 31 13.50 5.34 27.71
CA LYS A 31 13.75 5.01 26.29
C LYS A 31 13.01 5.92 25.31
N SER A 32 11.78 6.31 25.60
CA SER A 32 10.97 7.15 24.72
C SER A 32 11.09 8.62 25.09
N PHE A 33 11.07 9.52 24.11
CA PHE A 33 11.17 10.97 24.34
C PHE A 33 9.83 11.58 24.78
N LYS A 34 9.90 12.57 25.66
CA LYS A 34 8.77 13.44 26.00
C LYS A 34 8.51 14.39 24.85
N ASN A 35 7.49 14.09 24.04
CA ASN A 35 7.10 14.95 22.93
C ASN A 35 6.09 16.02 23.39
N PRO A 36 6.26 17.30 22.98
CA PRO A 36 5.25 18.33 23.19
C PRO A 36 3.91 17.92 22.56
N GLN A 37 2.83 18.02 23.33
CA GLN A 37 1.50 17.64 22.87
C GLN A 37 0.86 18.80 22.09
N THR A 38 0.39 18.51 20.89
CA THR A 38 -0.31 19.48 20.02
C THR A 38 -1.79 19.67 20.38
N GLY A 39 -2.32 18.87 21.32
CA GLY A 39 -3.73 18.88 21.73
C GLY A 39 -4.70 18.27 20.73
N SER A 40 -4.22 17.77 19.59
CA SER A 40 -5.02 17.11 18.55
C SER A 40 -4.23 15.97 17.91
N LEU A 41 -4.94 14.95 17.43
CA LEU A 41 -4.32 13.85 16.70
C LEU A 41 -3.88 14.31 15.30
N SER A 42 -2.89 13.62 14.73
CA SER A 42 -2.53 13.79 13.32
C SER A 42 -3.74 13.59 12.42
N GLU A 43 -3.83 14.38 11.35
CA GLU A 43 -4.86 14.23 10.31
C GLU A 43 -4.86 12.81 9.69
N SER A 44 -3.72 12.11 9.73
CA SER A 44 -3.57 10.72 9.28
C SER A 44 -4.47 9.73 10.02
N TYR A 45 -5.03 10.07 11.18
CA TYR A 45 -6.04 9.25 11.86
C TYR A 45 -7.41 9.30 11.16
N GLN A 46 -7.70 10.37 10.44
CA GLN A 46 -9.00 10.62 9.81
C GLN A 46 -9.01 10.24 8.32
N LYS A 47 -7.92 10.55 7.62
CA LYS A 47 -7.79 10.31 6.18
C LYS A 47 -6.36 9.90 5.84
N PHE A 48 -6.15 9.26 4.71
CA PHE A 48 -4.79 9.09 4.20
C PHE A 48 -4.22 10.45 3.77
N THR A 49 -3.00 10.73 4.21
CA THR A 49 -2.29 11.99 3.90
C THR A 49 -1.19 11.75 2.87
N SER A 50 -0.44 12.79 2.53
CA SER A 50 0.76 12.68 1.67
C SER A 50 0.47 12.11 0.27
N GLY A 51 -0.62 12.58 -0.35
CA GLY A 51 -0.97 12.27 -1.74
C GLY A 51 -1.57 10.87 -1.96
N ILE A 52 -1.83 10.11 -0.89
CA ILE A 52 -2.59 8.86 -1.00
C ILE A 52 -4.06 9.17 -1.24
N SER A 53 -4.65 8.45 -2.20
CA SER A 53 -6.04 8.67 -2.58
C SER A 53 -7.01 8.34 -1.46
N ASN A 54 -8.05 9.16 -1.32
CA ASN A 54 -9.18 8.94 -0.41
C ASN A 54 -10.50 8.81 -1.17
N ASP A 55 -10.44 8.62 -2.48
CA ASP A 55 -11.62 8.53 -3.33
C ASP A 55 -12.13 7.08 -3.47
N ARG A 56 -13.07 6.87 -4.40
CA ARG A 56 -13.66 5.55 -4.67
C ARG A 56 -12.66 4.49 -5.16
N ARG A 57 -11.44 4.84 -5.56
CA ARG A 57 -10.37 3.91 -5.92
C ARG A 57 -9.86 3.15 -4.68
N GLY A 58 -9.88 3.79 -3.52
CA GLY A 58 -9.24 3.30 -2.29
C GLY A 58 -7.79 3.77 -2.20
N GLY A 59 -7.30 3.95 -0.97
CA GLY A 59 -5.95 4.46 -0.70
C GLY A 59 -4.86 3.40 -0.74
N PHE A 60 -5.19 2.14 -0.47
CA PHE A 60 -4.25 1.03 -0.59
C PHE A 60 -4.90 -0.20 -1.22
N ASP A 61 -4.10 -0.94 -1.98
CA ASP A 61 -4.46 -2.25 -2.50
C ASP A 61 -3.55 -3.31 -1.88
N VAL A 62 -4.14 -4.44 -1.53
CA VAL A 62 -3.47 -5.61 -0.97
C VAL A 62 -3.68 -6.79 -1.90
N HIS A 63 -2.60 -7.31 -2.47
CA HIS A 63 -2.61 -8.47 -3.35
C HIS A 63 -2.04 -9.66 -2.61
N ILE A 64 -2.86 -10.68 -2.35
CA ILE A 64 -2.47 -11.90 -1.63
C ILE A 64 -2.21 -13.00 -2.66
N TYR A 65 -0.99 -13.52 -2.68
CA TYR A 65 -0.51 -14.47 -3.67
C TYR A 65 -0.50 -15.90 -3.15
N TYR A 66 -0.68 -16.85 -4.07
CA TYR A 66 -0.53 -18.27 -3.81
C TYR A 66 0.06 -18.99 -5.02
N HIS A 67 0.75 -20.10 -4.79
CA HIS A 67 1.29 -20.95 -5.86
C HIS A 67 0.19 -21.88 -6.42
N LEU A 68 -0.06 -21.81 -7.73
CA LEU A 68 -1.05 -22.67 -8.41
C LEU A 68 -0.74 -24.17 -8.32
N ASN A 69 0.56 -24.51 -8.26
CA ASN A 69 1.03 -25.88 -8.17
C ASN A 69 1.11 -26.41 -6.73
N SER A 70 0.59 -25.67 -5.75
CA SER A 70 0.46 -26.11 -4.36
C SER A 70 -1.03 -26.19 -3.99
N ASP A 71 -1.53 -27.41 -3.79
CA ASP A 71 -2.91 -27.62 -3.35
C ASP A 71 -3.16 -27.02 -1.97
N GLU A 72 -2.21 -27.18 -1.05
CA GLU A 72 -2.25 -26.57 0.28
C GLU A 72 -2.42 -25.04 0.23
N GLN A 73 -1.61 -24.33 -0.55
CA GLN A 73 -1.76 -22.88 -0.67
C GLN A 73 -3.04 -22.46 -1.38
N LYS A 74 -3.50 -23.22 -2.39
CA LYS A 74 -4.79 -22.93 -3.05
C LYS A 74 -5.96 -23.03 -2.09
N GLU A 75 -6.00 -24.10 -1.30
CA GLU A 75 -7.04 -24.33 -0.29
C GLU A 75 -6.99 -23.24 0.78
N TYR A 76 -5.79 -22.95 1.31
CA TYR A 76 -5.61 -21.90 2.32
C TYR A 76 -6.00 -20.52 1.79
N ALA A 77 -5.58 -20.16 0.57
CA ALA A 77 -5.92 -18.89 -0.06
C ALA A 77 -7.43 -18.74 -0.28
N ARG A 78 -8.11 -19.82 -0.67
CA ARG A 78 -9.56 -19.81 -0.84
C ARG A 78 -10.30 -19.65 0.50
N ALA A 79 -9.85 -20.35 1.54
CA ALA A 79 -10.40 -20.21 2.88
C ALA A 79 -10.15 -18.80 3.46
N LEU A 80 -8.95 -18.26 3.26
CA LEU A 80 -8.60 -16.90 3.68
C LEU A 80 -9.44 -15.86 2.94
N TRP A 81 -9.57 -15.99 1.62
CA TRP A 81 -10.43 -15.12 0.81
C TRP A 81 -11.88 -15.12 1.29
N GLU A 82 -12.43 -16.30 1.62
CA GLU A 82 -13.77 -16.40 2.21
C GLU A 82 -13.84 -15.75 3.59
N ARG A 83 -12.85 -16.01 4.46
CA ARG A 83 -12.82 -15.43 5.80
C ARG A 83 -12.77 -13.91 5.77
N ILE A 84 -11.95 -13.33 4.91
CA ILE A 84 -11.88 -11.86 4.73
C ILE A 84 -13.25 -11.31 4.33
N ARG A 85 -13.97 -11.98 3.42
CA ARG A 85 -15.33 -11.55 3.02
C ARG A 85 -16.37 -11.65 4.13
N ARG A 86 -16.18 -12.54 5.10
CA ARG A 86 -17.08 -12.70 6.26
C ARG A 86 -16.75 -11.70 7.37
N GLU A 87 -15.47 -11.46 7.62
CA GLU A 87 -14.97 -10.67 8.75
C GLU A 87 -14.86 -9.18 8.43
N PHE A 88 -14.58 -8.83 7.17
CA PHE A 88 -14.44 -7.45 6.69
C PHE A 88 -15.34 -7.17 5.46
N PRO A 89 -16.67 -7.36 5.55
CA PRO A 89 -17.58 -7.15 4.42
C PRO A 89 -17.60 -5.70 3.90
N GLU A 90 -17.12 -4.74 4.69
CA GLU A 90 -16.98 -3.33 4.32
C GLU A 90 -15.78 -3.03 3.41
N LEU A 91 -14.82 -3.95 3.30
CA LEU A 91 -13.70 -3.82 2.35
C LEU A 91 -14.14 -4.20 0.94
N ARG A 92 -13.49 -3.61 -0.07
CA ARG A 92 -13.70 -4.03 -1.44
C ARG A 92 -12.82 -5.23 -1.72
N ILE A 93 -13.43 -6.39 -1.89
CA ILE A 93 -12.74 -7.66 -2.10
C ILE A 93 -13.04 -8.16 -3.51
N TYR A 94 -11.99 -8.37 -4.30
CA TYR A 94 -12.09 -8.78 -5.69
C TYR A 94 -12.13 -10.30 -5.84
N ARG A 95 -12.33 -10.73 -7.09
CA ARG A 95 -12.40 -12.15 -7.44
C ARG A 95 -11.08 -12.87 -7.17
N PHE A 96 -11.20 -14.15 -6.91
CA PHE A 96 -10.08 -15.08 -6.79
C PHE A 96 -9.54 -15.43 -8.18
N TRP A 97 -8.30 -15.04 -8.49
CA TRP A 97 -7.67 -15.30 -9.78
C TRP A 97 -6.73 -16.49 -9.72
N ASP A 98 -6.97 -17.48 -10.56
CA ASP A 98 -6.15 -18.67 -10.77
C ASP A 98 -5.09 -18.51 -11.85
N ARG A 99 -4.72 -17.27 -12.17
CA ARG A 99 -3.73 -16.91 -13.18
C ARG A 99 -3.10 -15.54 -12.89
N PRO A 100 -1.92 -15.24 -13.46
CA PRO A 100 -1.35 -13.90 -13.47
C PRO A 100 -2.32 -12.86 -14.08
N VAL A 101 -2.39 -11.67 -13.51
CA VAL A 101 -3.22 -10.54 -13.99
C VAL A 101 -2.45 -9.24 -13.84
N GLY A 102 -2.41 -8.42 -14.89
CA GLY A 102 -1.70 -7.13 -14.84
C GLY A 102 -0.21 -7.31 -14.51
N PRO A 103 0.37 -6.56 -13.54
CA PRO A 103 1.78 -6.68 -13.16
C PRO A 103 2.07 -7.90 -12.26
N HIS A 104 1.04 -8.62 -11.83
CA HIS A 104 1.12 -9.72 -10.88
C HIS A 104 1.48 -11.02 -11.61
N THR A 105 2.65 -11.58 -11.30
CA THR A 105 3.20 -12.77 -11.99
C THR A 105 2.70 -14.10 -11.42
N MET A 106 1.91 -14.07 -10.34
CA MET A 106 1.33 -15.22 -9.67
C MET A 106 -0.19 -15.09 -9.56
N ALA A 107 -0.85 -16.21 -9.29
CA ALA A 107 -2.25 -16.23 -8.92
C ALA A 107 -2.46 -15.47 -7.60
N MET A 108 -3.56 -14.72 -7.50
CA MET A 108 -3.81 -13.81 -6.39
C MET A 108 -5.29 -13.47 -6.21
N PHE A 109 -5.60 -12.76 -5.13
CA PHE A 109 -6.79 -11.94 -5.03
C PHE A 109 -6.45 -10.57 -4.42
N GLU A 110 -7.28 -9.57 -4.70
CA GLU A 110 -7.08 -8.18 -4.30
C GLU A 110 -8.11 -7.74 -3.25
N VAL A 111 -7.66 -6.95 -2.28
CA VAL A 111 -8.48 -6.28 -1.26
C VAL A 111 -8.08 -4.81 -1.20
N ASN A 112 -9.05 -3.89 -1.28
CA ASN A 112 -8.80 -2.45 -1.28
C ASN A 112 -9.27 -1.83 0.03
N ILE A 113 -8.47 -0.89 0.51
CA ILE A 113 -8.59 -0.21 1.79
C ILE A 113 -8.86 1.27 1.51
N PHE A 114 -9.90 1.82 2.13
CA PHE A 114 -10.39 3.18 1.88
C PHE A 114 -10.04 4.15 3.00
N THR A 115 -9.83 3.68 4.23
CA THR A 115 -9.58 4.55 5.38
C THR A 115 -8.39 4.10 6.22
N PRO A 116 -7.75 5.02 6.98
CA PRO A 116 -6.71 4.67 7.94
C PRO A 116 -7.17 3.65 8.99
N ALA A 117 -8.44 3.74 9.44
CA ALA A 117 -9.01 2.79 10.38
C ALA A 117 -9.10 1.37 9.78
N GLN A 118 -9.51 1.25 8.51
CA GLN A 118 -9.50 -0.03 7.80
C GLN A 118 -8.07 -0.57 7.64
N PHE A 119 -7.09 0.28 7.32
CA PHE A 119 -5.69 -0.13 7.23
C PHE A 119 -5.18 -0.68 8.57
N GLY A 120 -5.41 0.07 9.65
CA GLY A 120 -5.00 -0.29 11.01
C GLY A 120 -5.70 -1.54 11.56
N ALA A 121 -6.90 -1.87 11.09
CA ALA A 121 -7.59 -3.10 11.45
C ALA A 121 -7.14 -4.30 10.59
N PHE A 122 -7.15 -4.13 9.26
CA PHE A 122 -6.96 -5.23 8.32
C PHE A 122 -5.51 -5.71 8.23
N ILE A 123 -4.54 -4.78 8.20
CA ILE A 123 -3.13 -5.16 7.99
C ILE A 123 -2.58 -5.99 9.17
N PRO A 124 -2.74 -5.59 10.45
CA PRO A 124 -2.32 -6.43 11.57
C PRO A 124 -3.03 -7.77 11.61
N TRP A 125 -4.34 -7.79 11.30
CA TRP A 125 -5.08 -9.03 11.20
C TRP A 125 -4.52 -9.96 10.11
N LEU A 126 -4.20 -9.41 8.93
CA LEU A 126 -3.65 -10.18 7.81
C LEU A 126 -2.26 -10.70 8.12
N ILE A 127 -1.41 -9.92 8.83
CA ILE A 127 -0.08 -10.37 9.28
C ILE A 127 -0.18 -11.68 10.06
N ILE A 128 -1.18 -11.82 10.92
CA ILE A 128 -1.39 -13.02 11.74
C ILE A 128 -2.08 -14.14 10.96
N ASN A 129 -3.05 -13.82 10.11
CA ASN A 129 -3.96 -14.80 9.53
C ASN A 129 -3.63 -15.22 8.09
N ARG A 130 -2.64 -14.61 7.42
CA ARG A 130 -2.29 -14.95 6.01
C ARG A 130 -1.61 -16.31 5.84
N GLY A 131 -1.15 -16.93 6.93
CA GLY A 131 -0.43 -18.21 6.88
C GLY A 131 0.79 -18.15 5.93
N PRO A 132 0.95 -19.14 5.02
CA PRO A 132 2.12 -19.20 4.14
C PRO A 132 2.07 -18.21 2.96
N LEU A 133 0.98 -17.45 2.80
CA LEU A 133 0.75 -16.64 1.61
C LEU A 133 1.47 -15.30 1.68
N SER A 134 2.22 -14.94 0.65
CA SER A 134 2.79 -13.60 0.51
C SER A 134 1.73 -12.57 0.16
N ALA A 135 1.89 -11.33 0.63
CA ALA A 135 1.03 -10.23 0.23
C ALA A 135 1.81 -8.96 -0.14
N LEU A 136 1.45 -8.32 -1.24
CA LEU A 136 1.91 -6.99 -1.64
C LEU A 136 0.91 -5.97 -1.13
N VAL A 137 1.38 -4.98 -0.36
CA VAL A 137 0.60 -3.82 0.07
C VAL A 137 1.19 -2.61 -0.64
N HIS A 138 0.40 -1.88 -1.42
CA HIS A 138 0.88 -0.64 -2.04
C HIS A 138 -0.17 0.47 -1.96
N PRO A 139 0.25 1.74 -1.90
CA PRO A 139 -0.70 2.85 -1.96
C PRO A 139 -1.23 3.03 -3.38
N ASN A 140 -2.34 3.75 -3.49
CA ASN A 140 -2.78 4.41 -4.69
C ASN A 140 -2.52 5.90 -4.53
N HIS A 141 -1.44 6.40 -5.14
CA HIS A 141 -1.07 7.80 -5.00
C HIS A 141 -1.68 8.65 -6.13
N ASP A 142 -2.07 9.89 -5.81
CA ASP A 142 -2.81 10.79 -6.70
C ASP A 142 -1.95 11.35 -7.84
N ASP A 143 -0.61 11.29 -7.74
CA ASP A 143 0.30 11.57 -8.86
C ASP A 143 0.14 10.58 -10.04
N GLY A 144 -0.48 9.42 -9.78
CA GLY A 144 -0.78 8.41 -10.77
C GLY A 144 0.45 7.60 -11.22
N ASP A 145 1.57 7.68 -10.49
CA ASP A 145 2.77 6.90 -10.77
C ASP A 145 2.63 5.46 -10.24
N ALA A 146 1.84 4.68 -10.97
CA ALA A 146 1.58 3.28 -10.64
C ALA A 146 2.87 2.45 -10.57
N LEU A 147 3.91 2.80 -11.34
CA LEU A 147 5.19 2.13 -11.27
C LEU A 147 5.83 2.35 -9.89
N ARG A 148 5.90 3.60 -9.41
CA ARG A 148 6.42 3.93 -8.09
C ARG A 148 5.61 3.31 -6.96
N ASP A 149 4.28 3.31 -7.11
CA ASP A 149 3.36 2.70 -6.15
C ASP A 149 3.66 1.21 -5.94
N HIS A 150 3.77 0.43 -7.03
CA HIS A 150 3.99 -1.02 -6.97
C HIS A 150 5.45 -1.43 -6.69
N SER A 151 6.38 -0.48 -6.67
CA SER A 151 7.82 -0.77 -6.55
C SER A 151 8.43 -0.19 -5.29
N GLN A 152 8.59 1.13 -5.22
CA GLN A 152 9.25 1.83 -4.13
C GLN A 152 8.32 2.03 -2.93
N ARG A 153 7.07 2.44 -3.17
CA ARG A 153 6.09 2.72 -2.10
C ARG A 153 5.42 1.44 -1.58
N ALA A 154 5.70 0.30 -2.18
CA ALA A 154 5.14 -0.98 -1.81
C ALA A 154 5.84 -1.61 -0.60
N THR A 155 5.06 -2.30 0.22
CA THR A 155 5.51 -3.12 1.34
C THR A 155 5.08 -4.57 1.12
N TRP A 156 5.86 -5.52 1.62
CA TRP A 156 5.56 -6.95 1.52
C TRP A 156 5.29 -7.56 2.90
N LEU A 157 4.24 -8.36 2.98
CA LEU A 157 3.98 -9.24 4.11
C LEU A 157 4.40 -10.66 3.71
N GLY A 158 5.50 -11.15 4.27
CA GLY A 158 6.12 -12.41 3.86
C GLY A 158 7.10 -12.21 2.71
N GLU A 159 7.33 -13.28 1.93
CA GLU A 159 8.32 -13.27 0.86
C GLU A 159 7.88 -12.41 -0.32
N ARG A 160 8.83 -11.64 -0.87
CA ARG A 160 8.56 -10.79 -2.03
C ARG A 160 8.38 -11.63 -3.29
N VAL A 161 7.26 -11.40 -3.99
CA VAL A 161 7.01 -11.98 -5.32
C VAL A 161 7.49 -11.03 -6.43
N PRO A 162 8.18 -11.51 -7.48
CA PRO A 162 8.53 -10.68 -8.64
C PRO A 162 7.30 -10.11 -9.33
N LEU A 163 7.34 -8.85 -9.77
CA LEU A 163 6.28 -8.20 -10.54
C LEU A 163 6.78 -7.86 -11.95
N ASP A 164 5.90 -7.90 -12.95
CA ASP A 164 6.17 -7.35 -14.28
C ASP A 164 5.99 -5.82 -14.27
N LEU A 165 7.03 -5.13 -13.82
CA LEU A 165 7.06 -3.66 -13.79
C LEU A 165 7.17 -3.03 -15.19
N GLY A 166 7.61 -3.80 -16.20
CA GLY A 166 7.70 -3.32 -17.58
C GLY A 166 6.32 -2.98 -18.15
N MET A 167 5.30 -3.74 -17.77
CA MET A 167 3.91 -3.44 -18.09
C MET A 167 3.48 -2.09 -17.49
N LEU A 168 3.75 -1.84 -16.21
CA LEU A 168 3.40 -0.58 -15.54
C LEU A 168 4.12 0.62 -16.18
N LYS A 169 5.40 0.47 -16.52
CA LYS A 169 6.18 1.52 -17.19
C LYS A 169 5.52 1.93 -18.51
N LYS A 170 5.12 0.96 -19.35
CA LYS A 170 4.42 1.26 -20.63
C LYS A 170 3.10 1.99 -20.41
N PHE A 171 2.34 1.64 -19.37
CA PHE A 171 1.10 2.34 -19.02
C PHE A 171 1.34 3.79 -18.59
N VAL A 172 2.34 4.04 -17.75
CA VAL A 172 2.72 5.39 -17.32
C VAL A 172 3.19 6.23 -18.51
N ASP A 173 4.03 5.67 -19.38
CA ASP A 173 4.56 6.36 -20.56
C ASP A 173 3.43 6.76 -21.54
N LYS A 174 2.49 5.86 -21.79
CA LYS A 174 1.32 6.13 -22.64
C LYS A 174 0.43 7.24 -22.06
N ARG A 175 0.13 7.22 -20.75
CA ARG A 175 -0.65 8.29 -20.12
C ARG A 175 0.06 9.64 -20.19
N THR A 176 1.38 9.63 -20.08
CA THR A 176 2.19 10.85 -20.13
C THR A 176 2.16 11.45 -21.53
N SER A 177 2.32 10.64 -22.58
CA SER A 177 2.27 11.11 -23.96
C SER A 177 0.87 11.63 -24.35
N GLU A 178 -0.21 10.96 -23.92
CA GLU A 178 -1.58 11.41 -24.15
C GLU A 178 -1.88 12.77 -23.46
N ARG A 179 -1.39 12.97 -22.23
CA ARG A 179 -1.54 14.26 -21.51
C ARG A 179 -0.79 15.41 -22.18
N VAL A 180 0.37 15.14 -22.76
CA VAL A 180 1.15 16.14 -23.49
C VAL A 180 0.43 16.53 -24.78
N ASN A 181 -0.06 15.54 -25.55
CA ASN A 181 -0.74 15.79 -26.83
C ASN A 181 -2.14 16.41 -26.67
N GLY A 182 -2.83 16.16 -25.56
CA GLY A 182 -4.14 16.75 -25.27
C GLY A 182 -4.12 18.21 -24.79
N LYS A 183 -2.94 18.79 -24.52
CA LYS A 183 -2.78 20.21 -24.13
C LYS A 183 -2.43 21.14 -25.30
N THR A 184 -2.29 20.60 -26.51
CA THR A 184 -1.97 21.34 -27.74
C THR A 184 -3.17 21.48 -28.68
N GLY A 185 -4.40 21.34 -28.18
CA GLY A 185 -5.65 21.50 -28.93
C GLY A 185 -6.55 22.57 -28.34
#